data_AF-A0A852INR1-F1
#
_entry.id   AF-A0A852INR1-F1
#
_cell.length_a   1.000
_cell.length_b   1.000
_cell.length_c   1.000
_cell.angle_alpha   90.00
_cell.angle_beta   90.00
_cell.angle_gamma   90.00
#
_symmetry.space_group_name_H-M   'P 1'
#
loop_
_entity.id
_entity.type
_entity.pdbx_description
1 polymer ?
#
loop_
_entity_poly.entity_id
_entity_poly.type
_entity_poly.pdbx_seq_one_letter_code
_entity_poly.pdbx_strand_id
1 'polypeptide(L)'
;QVLLVSSSRYPDQWIVPGGGMEPEEEPGGAAVREVYEEAGVKGKLGRLLGIFEQNQDRKHRTYVYVLTVTEILEDWEDSVNIG
;
A
#
# COMPACT_ATOMS: atom_id res chain seq x y z
N GLN A 1 0.37 4.15 -16.41
CA GLN A 1 -0.54 4.76 -15.41
C GLN A 1 -0.18 4.18 -14.05
N VAL A 2 -0.39 4.93 -12.96
CA VAL A 2 -0.06 4.51 -11.59
C VAL A 2 -1.27 4.81 -10.70
N LEU A 3 -1.59 3.89 -9.79
CA LEU A 3 -2.63 4.07 -8.77
C LEU A 3 -2.05 4.76 -7.54
N LEU A 4 -2.77 5.75 -7.03
CA LEU A 4 -2.46 6.44 -5.77
C LEU A 4 -3.76 6.57 -4.97
N VAL A 5 -3.64 6.64 -3.65
CA VAL A 5 -4.75 6.87 -2.72
C VAL A 5 -4.60 8.23 -2.04
N SER A 6 -5.71 8.82 -1.57
CA SER A 6 -5.68 10.05 -0.78
C SER A 6 -5.37 9.74 0.68
N SER A 7 -4.52 10.53 1.33
CA SER A 7 -4.27 10.37 2.77
C SER A 7 -5.41 10.94 3.61
N SER A 8 -5.94 10.17 4.57
CA SER A 8 -6.89 10.67 5.57
C SER A 8 -6.28 11.78 6.45
N ARG A 9 -4.97 11.73 6.69
CA ARG A 9 -4.23 12.72 7.49
C ARG A 9 -3.88 13.99 6.71
N TYR A 10 -3.71 13.86 5.39
CA TYR A 10 -3.37 14.94 4.48
C TYR A 10 -4.23 14.85 3.20
N PRO A 11 -5.50 15.31 3.24
CA PRO A 11 -6.46 15.09 2.16
C PRO A 11 -6.02 15.61 0.78
N ASP A 12 -5.16 16.63 0.76
CA ASP A 12 -4.62 17.23 -0.47
C ASP A 12 -3.37 16.50 -1.01
N GLN A 13 -2.96 15.39 -0.40
CA GLN A 13 -1.79 14.62 -0.81
C GLN A 13 -2.18 13.25 -1.35
N TRP A 14 -1.62 12.93 -2.52
CA TRP A 14 -1.64 11.60 -3.09
C TRP A 14 -0.45 10.79 -2.56
N ILE A 15 -0.74 9.60 -2.04
CA ILE A 15 0.26 8.69 -1.50
C ILE A 15 0.21 7.36 -2.23
N VAL A 16 1.34 6.65 -2.21
CA VAL A 16 1.39 5.25 -2.62
C VAL A 16 0.75 4.43 -1.49
N PRO A 17 -0.19 3.52 -1.78
CA PRO A 17 -0.78 2.66 -0.76
C PRO A 17 0.28 1.77 -0.10
N GLY A 18 0.17 1.60 1.21
CA GLY A 18 1.10 0.81 1.99
C GLY A 18 1.10 1.16 3.48
N GLY A 19 1.40 0.15 4.29
CA GLY A 19 1.39 0.27 5.75
C GLY A 19 2.43 -0.61 6.43
N GLY A 20 2.11 -1.00 7.66
CA GLY A 20 3.01 -1.76 8.52
C GLY A 20 3.01 -3.24 8.16
N MET A 21 4.17 -3.89 8.29
CA MET A 21 4.20 -5.35 8.23
C MET A 21 3.68 -5.95 9.53
N GLU A 22 2.87 -7.00 9.42
CA GLU A 22 2.50 -7.82 10.57
C GLU A 22 3.66 -8.72 11.01
N PRO A 23 3.66 -9.23 12.27
CA PRO A 23 4.63 -10.21 12.71
C PRO A 23 4.64 -11.44 11.79
N GLU A 24 5.83 -11.89 11.40
CA GLU A 24 6.04 -13.06 10.52
C GLU A 24 5.54 -12.89 9.07
N GLU A 25 5.04 -11.71 8.71
CA GLU A 25 4.63 -11.39 7.34
C GLU A 25 5.86 -11.14 6.45
N GLU A 26 5.84 -11.68 5.24
CA GLU A 26 6.85 -11.36 4.22
C GLU A 26 6.54 -9.98 3.60
N PRO A 27 7.54 -9.14 3.27
CA PRO A 27 7.29 -7.78 2.76
C PRO A 27 6.39 -7.72 1.51
N GLY A 28 6.48 -8.74 0.65
CA GLY A 28 5.60 -8.86 -0.51
C GLY A 28 4.15 -9.20 -0.14
N GLY A 29 3.94 -9.98 0.91
CA GLY A 29 2.61 -10.27 1.47
C GLY A 29 1.96 -9.01 2.01
N ALA A 30 2.70 -8.25 2.83
CA ALA A 30 2.25 -6.97 3.35
C ALA A 30 1.85 -6.01 2.23
N ALA A 31 2.68 -5.87 1.18
CA ALA A 31 2.36 -5.01 0.05
C ALA A 31 1.07 -5.39 -0.69
N VAL A 32 0.75 -6.69 -0.78
CA VAL A 32 -0.50 -7.15 -1.40
C VAL A 32 -1.70 -6.89 -0.49
N ARG A 33 -1.56 -7.17 0.81
CA ARG A 33 -2.61 -6.93 1.81
C ARG A 33 -2.98 -5.45 1.88
N GLU A 34 -2.00 -4.58 2.06
CA GLU A 34 -2.21 -3.13 2.20
C GLU A 34 -2.86 -2.51 0.96
N VAL A 35 -2.46 -2.94 -0.24
CA VAL A 35 -3.05 -2.46 -1.49
C VAL A 35 -4.52 -2.91 -1.63
N TYR A 36 -4.86 -4.08 -1.09
CA TYR A 36 -6.24 -4.54 -1.03
C TYR A 36 -7.06 -3.72 -0.01
N GLU A 37 -6.51 -3.50 1.19
CA GLU A 37 -7.16 -2.77 2.29
C GLU A 37 -7.39 -1.29 1.93
N GLU A 38 -6.33 -0.57 1.51
CA GLU A 38 -6.38 0.88 1.32
C GLU A 38 -6.94 1.31 -0.04
N ALA A 39 -6.77 0.48 -1.08
CA ALA A 39 -7.10 0.85 -2.45
C ALA A 39 -8.14 -0.04 -3.13
N GLY A 40 -8.57 -1.13 -2.48
CA GLY A 40 -9.57 -2.03 -3.03
C GLY A 40 -9.15 -2.71 -4.32
N VAL A 41 -7.85 -2.94 -4.53
CA VAL A 41 -7.37 -3.58 -5.77
C VAL A 41 -6.67 -4.90 -5.49
N LYS A 42 -6.83 -5.83 -6.43
CA LYS A 42 -6.06 -7.07 -6.49
C LYS A 42 -5.17 -7.05 -7.71
N GLY A 43 -4.04 -7.72 -7.60
CA GLY A 43 -3.10 -7.79 -8.70
C GLY A 43 -2.00 -8.81 -8.52
N LYS A 44 -1.18 -8.89 -9.56
CA LYS A 44 0.02 -9.72 -9.55
C LYS A 44 1.18 -8.91 -9.02
N LEU A 45 1.70 -9.30 -7.85
CA LEU A 45 2.94 -8.76 -7.32
C LEU A 45 4.09 -9.04 -8.30
N GLY A 46 4.81 -7.98 -8.64
CA GLY A 46 5.96 -8.01 -9.52
C GLY A 46 7.26 -7.90 -8.73
N ARG A 47 8.25 -7.23 -9.33
CA ARG A 47 9.57 -7.07 -8.73
C ARG A 47 9.56 -6.11 -7.54
N LEU A 48 10.47 -6.35 -6.60
CA LEU A 48 10.92 -5.35 -5.64
C LEU A 48 11.57 -4.20 -6.42
N LEU A 49 10.99 -3.00 -6.33
CA LEU A 49 11.51 -1.77 -6.93
C LEU A 49 12.70 -1.24 -6.13
N GLY A 50 12.61 -1.31 -4.80
CA GLY A 50 13.68 -0.86 -3.92
C GLY A 50 13.29 -0.93 -2.46
N ILE A 51 14.30 -0.74 -1.61
CA ILE A 51 14.17 -0.61 -0.16
C ILE A 51 14.57 0.82 0.18
N PHE A 52 13.66 1.58 0.76
CA PHE A 52 13.86 2.98 1.10
C PHE A 52 13.95 3.12 2.62
N GLU A 53 15.02 3.76 3.08
CA GLU A 53 15.23 4.06 4.49
C GLU A 53 15.17 5.57 4.67
N GLN A 54 14.14 6.07 5.37
CA GLN A 54 14.09 7.49 5.75
C GLN A 54 14.87 7.69 7.04
N ASN A 55 16.05 8.29 6.93
CA ASN A 55 16.85 8.70 8.09
C ASN A 55 16.61 10.17 8.37
N GLN A 56 15.85 10.49 9.42
CA GLN A 56 16.18 11.61 10.33
C GLN A 56 15.80 11.32 11.80
N ASP A 57 14.69 10.61 12.09
CA ASP A 57 14.34 10.27 13.50
C ASP A 57 13.68 8.90 13.72
N ARG A 58 13.28 8.20 12.64
CA ARG A 58 12.60 6.90 12.72
C ARG A 58 13.27 5.93 11.77
N LYS A 59 13.82 4.83 12.29
CA LYS A 59 14.44 3.75 11.50
C LYS A 59 13.36 2.92 10.78
N HIS A 60 12.64 3.53 9.85
CA HIS A 60 11.64 2.84 9.04
C HIS A 60 12.30 2.41 7.73
N ARG A 61 12.17 1.12 7.43
CA ARG A 61 12.59 0.51 6.18
C ARG A 61 11.34 0.14 5.40
N THR A 62 11.15 0.74 4.23
CA THR A 62 9.98 0.53 3.38
C THR A 62 10.37 -0.28 2.16
N TYR A 63 9.74 -1.43 1.95
CA TYR A 63 9.90 -2.24 0.74
C TYR A 63 8.85 -1.82 -0.28
N VAL A 64 9.28 -1.41 -1.46
CA VAL A 64 8.37 -0.94 -2.52
C VAL A 64 8.37 -1.95 -3.66
N TYR A 65 7.20 -2.45 -4.04
CA TYR A 65 7.02 -3.39 -5.13
C TYR A 65 6.25 -2.76 -6.29
N VAL A 66 6.46 -3.30 -7.49
CA VAL A 66 5.55 -3.05 -8.63
C VAL A 66 4.42 -4.08 -8.54
N LEU A 67 3.17 -3.63 -8.58
CA LEU A 67 2.00 -4.50 -8.66
C LEU A 67 1.23 -4.20 -9.95
N THR A 68 0.93 -5.25 -10.72
CA THR A 68 0.08 -5.13 -11.90
C THR A 68 -1.35 -5.42 -11.51
N VAL A 69 -2.20 -4.40 -11.53
CA VAL A 69 -3.62 -4.51 -11.18
C VAL A 69 -4.31 -5.46 -12.16
N THR A 70 -5.07 -6.41 -11.61
CA THR A 70 -5.90 -7.35 -12.38
C THR A 70 -7.38 -7.14 -12.12
N GLU A 71 -7.74 -6.57 -10.97
CA GLU A 71 -9.11 -6.36 -10.54
C GLU A 71 -9.18 -5.11 -9.64
N ILE A 72 -10.22 -4.30 -9.83
CA ILE A 72 -10.59 -3.18 -8.96
C ILE A 72 -11.94 -3.55 -8.35
N LEU A 73 -12.04 -3.54 -7.03
CA LEU A 73 -13.25 -3.89 -6.31
C LEU A 73 -14.14 -2.65 -6.18
N GLU A 74 -15.45 -2.81 -6.34
CA GLU A 74 -16.41 -1.71 -6.15
C GLU A 74 -16.69 -1.43 -4.66
N ASP A 75 -16.51 -2.44 -3.80
CA ASP A 75 -16.64 -2.36 -2.34
C ASP A 75 -15.36 -2.96 -1.69
N TRP A 76 -14.67 -2.21 -0.82
CA TRP A 76 -13.49 -2.67 -0.09
C TRP A 76 -13.47 -2.15 1.35
N GLU A 77 -12.68 -2.78 2.24
CA GLU A 77 -12.87 -2.69 3.70
C GLU A 77 -12.84 -1.26 4.29
N ASP A 78 -12.11 -0.33 3.67
CA ASP A 78 -12.08 1.09 4.08
C ASP A 78 -13.17 1.97 3.45
N SER A 79 -13.89 1.51 2.42
CA SER A 79 -15.04 2.25 1.87
C SER A 79 -16.25 2.21 2.82
N VAL A 80 -16.26 1.31 3.80
CA VAL A 80 -17.39 1.03 4.68
C VAL A 80 -17.27 1.71 6.06
N ASN A 81 -16.07 2.18 6.45
CA ASN A 81 -15.82 2.79 7.77
C ASN A 81 -15.74 4.33 7.77
N ILE A 82 -16.04 5.00 6.65
CA ILE A 82 -16.30 6.44 6.64
C ILE A 82 -17.81 6.65 6.85
N GLY A 83 -18.23 6.53 8.12
CA GLY A 83 -19.58 6.86 8.60
C GLY A 83 -19.51 7.74 9.84
#